data_AF-A0A7V5ZDD0-F1
#
_entry.id   AF-A0A7V5ZDD0-F1
#
_cell.length_a   1.000
_cell.length_b   1.000
_cell.length_c   1.000
_cell.angle_alpha   90.00
_cell.angle_beta   90.00
_cell.angle_gamma   90.00
#
_symmetry.space_group_name_H-M   'P 1'
#
loop_
_entity.id
_entity.type
_entity.pdbx_description
1 polymer ?
#
loop_
_entity_poly.entity_id
_entity_poly.type
_entity_poly.pdbx_seq_one_letter_code
_entity_poly.pdbx_strand_id
1 'polypeptide(L)'
;MRKNFTQSGGVAMKMLLRSAAALTAGIALALPALAQTVLTSGPVQIGIGSKGSLIAYDNVLQDYVGLSLGGARSGEAIFVGLEYEAWGVSASGTVAGDSWLSPLGNLNLLSFTATPTTATSVTSVSSLPDLVVAHHFSPAVSSSMGALYEVQVVLANLSNINPLTDLRYVRVVDWDVPPAEFSEYITVGGLPASNVALVHNNGFATSDPLVSTSAIGTFPANTNVSDWGPRDQGVYFLLQFGDLAPGAMKRFSMFYGAAYDEATAMSMLTSVGAEVYSLAQPDGSPTGNTFILAFKGVGGTPLGDQPVIPEPGTWALMLSGIAPVVWRLRRNA
;
A
#
# COMPACT_ATOMS: atom_id res chain seq x y z
N MET A 1 -18.46 63.36 -21.38
CA MET A 1 -19.04 62.57 -20.27
C MET A 1 -18.45 61.17 -20.32
N ARG A 2 -17.53 60.86 -19.39
CA ARG A 2 -17.02 59.50 -19.14
C ARG A 2 -18.03 58.76 -18.27
N LYS A 3 -18.26 57.47 -18.55
CA LYS A 3 -18.27 56.40 -17.53
C LYS A 3 -18.24 55.02 -18.20
N ASN A 4 -17.18 54.30 -17.89
CA ASN A 4 -16.98 52.86 -18.08
C ASN A 4 -18.04 52.07 -17.31
N PHE A 5 -18.33 50.82 -17.71
CA PHE A 5 -18.32 49.69 -16.78
C PHE A 5 -18.12 48.35 -17.50
N THR A 6 -17.40 47.48 -16.80
CA THR A 6 -16.64 46.28 -17.14
C THR A 6 -17.44 44.96 -17.19
N GLN A 7 -16.87 44.01 -17.94
CA GLN A 7 -16.87 42.54 -17.74
C GLN A 7 -17.57 42.00 -16.48
N SER A 8 -18.55 41.12 -16.67
CA SER A 8 -18.94 40.11 -15.67
C SER A 8 -18.98 38.72 -16.33
N GLY A 9 -17.84 38.03 -16.29
CA GLY A 9 -17.70 36.65 -16.74
C GLY A 9 -16.58 35.99 -15.96
N GLY A 10 -16.84 35.66 -14.69
CA GLY A 10 -15.83 35.05 -13.83
C GLY A 10 -16.14 35.17 -12.34
N VAL A 11 -17.23 34.54 -11.86
CA VAL A 11 -17.46 34.41 -10.40
C VAL A 11 -18.01 33.03 -9.99
N ALA A 12 -18.35 32.13 -10.91
CA ALA A 12 -18.91 30.82 -10.54
C ALA A 12 -17.85 29.70 -10.43
N MET A 13 -16.79 29.87 -9.62
CA MET A 13 -15.92 28.76 -9.18
C MET A 13 -15.02 29.17 -7.99
N LYS A 14 -15.61 29.62 -6.88
CA LYS A 14 -14.89 29.87 -5.61
C LYS A 14 -15.60 29.28 -4.39
N MET A 15 -16.36 28.21 -4.59
CA MET A 15 -17.17 27.60 -3.53
C MET A 15 -17.02 26.08 -3.53
N LEU A 16 -15.79 25.59 -3.33
CA LEU A 16 -15.48 24.21 -2.92
C LEU A 16 -14.04 24.14 -2.39
N LEU A 17 -13.73 24.99 -1.40
CA LEU A 17 -12.58 24.88 -0.50
C LEU A 17 -13.01 25.49 0.84
N ARG A 18 -13.83 24.73 1.57
CA ARG A 18 -14.17 24.98 2.97
C ARG A 18 -14.19 23.66 3.74
N SER A 19 -13.02 23.02 3.81
CA SER A 19 -12.63 22.05 4.84
C SER A 19 -11.11 22.03 4.99
N ALA A 20 -10.48 23.20 5.04
CA ALA A 20 -9.06 23.32 5.37
C ALA A 20 -8.88 24.54 6.28
N ALA A 21 -8.20 24.30 7.41
CA ALA A 21 -7.75 25.24 8.45
C ALA A 21 -8.77 25.66 9.53
N ALA A 22 -8.59 25.07 10.71
CA ALA A 22 -8.59 25.82 11.97
C ALA A 22 -7.59 25.18 12.95
N LEU A 23 -6.32 25.60 12.89
CA LEU A 23 -5.46 25.68 14.08
C LEU A 23 -4.36 26.73 13.85
N THR A 24 -4.44 27.84 14.56
CA THR A 24 -3.37 28.83 14.67
C THR A 24 -3.04 29.05 16.15
N ALA A 25 -1.84 28.68 16.57
CA ALA A 25 -0.93 29.51 17.36
C ALA A 25 0.33 28.72 17.75
N GLY A 26 1.50 29.27 17.43
CA GLY A 26 2.81 28.81 17.92
C GLY A 26 3.83 28.57 16.82
N ILE A 27 4.35 29.64 16.19
CA ILE A 27 5.61 29.54 15.44
C ILE A 27 6.73 29.48 16.48
N ALA A 28 7.05 28.27 16.93
CA ALA A 28 8.41 27.98 17.34
C ALA A 28 9.18 27.65 16.06
N LEU A 29 10.24 28.40 15.77
CA LEU A 29 11.26 28.00 14.81
C LEU A 29 11.99 26.79 15.39
N ALA A 30 11.37 25.62 15.30
CA ALA A 30 12.04 24.35 15.45
C ALA A 30 12.80 24.09 14.14
N LEU A 31 14.12 23.96 14.22
CA LEU A 31 14.87 23.22 13.21
C LEU A 31 14.15 21.89 12.99
N PRO A 32 13.98 21.38 11.76
CA PRO A 32 13.39 20.07 11.57
C PRO A 32 14.35 19.05 12.18
N ALA A 33 14.11 18.65 13.42
CA ALA A 33 14.44 17.30 13.83
C ALA A 33 13.77 16.39 12.78
N LEU A 34 14.51 15.43 12.21
CA LEU A 34 13.95 14.48 11.26
C LEU A 34 12.71 13.86 11.91
N ALA A 35 11.53 14.25 11.43
CA ALA A 35 10.29 13.92 12.11
C ALA A 35 9.89 12.50 11.72
N GLN A 36 10.22 11.53 12.56
CA GLN A 36 9.89 10.12 12.37
C GLN A 36 9.05 9.63 13.55
N THR A 37 8.35 8.51 13.39
CA THR A 37 7.54 7.93 14.48
C THR A 37 7.45 6.43 14.35
N VAL A 38 7.21 5.75 15.47
CA VAL A 38 6.87 4.33 15.50
C VAL A 38 5.43 4.21 16.00
N LEU A 39 4.59 3.55 15.21
CA LEU A 39 3.21 3.24 15.58
C LEU A 39 3.13 1.82 16.09
N THR A 40 2.25 1.57 17.06
CA THR A 40 1.98 0.22 17.60
C THR A 40 0.48 -0.09 17.58
N SER A 41 0.12 -1.29 17.11
CA SER A 41 -1.26 -1.80 17.02
C SER A 41 -1.24 -3.30 17.24
N GLY A 42 -1.87 -3.76 18.32
CA GLY A 42 -1.79 -5.17 18.71
C GLY A 42 -0.32 -5.59 18.88
N PRO A 43 0.10 -6.74 18.32
CA PRO A 43 1.49 -7.18 18.37
C PRO A 43 2.38 -6.55 17.29
N VAL A 44 1.87 -5.65 16.43
CA VAL A 44 2.62 -5.13 15.27
C VAL A 44 3.09 -3.69 15.50
N GLN A 45 4.35 -3.42 15.18
CA GLN A 45 4.90 -2.07 15.11
C GLN A 45 5.33 -1.72 13.69
N ILE A 46 5.23 -0.44 13.34
CA ILE A 46 5.71 0.08 12.05
C ILE A 46 6.42 1.41 12.28
N GLY A 47 7.66 1.53 11.81
CA GLY A 47 8.40 2.78 11.84
C GLY A 47 8.21 3.56 10.55
N ILE A 48 8.01 4.86 10.68
CA ILE A 48 7.61 5.74 9.59
C ILE A 48 8.57 6.93 9.55
N GLY A 49 9.29 7.03 8.43
CA GLY A 49 10.13 8.17 8.11
C GLY A 49 9.31 9.40 7.73
N SER A 50 9.92 10.59 7.88
CA SER A 50 9.24 11.88 7.65
C SER A 50 8.61 12.05 6.27
N LYS A 51 9.13 11.34 5.26
CA LYS A 51 8.70 11.39 3.86
C LYS A 51 7.94 10.14 3.41
N GLY A 52 7.45 9.32 4.34
CA GLY A 52 6.55 8.20 4.03
C GLY A 52 7.22 6.89 3.60
N SER A 53 8.55 6.79 3.65
CA SER A 53 9.23 5.48 3.72
C SER A 53 8.98 4.84 5.09
N LEU A 54 9.16 3.53 5.18
CA LEU A 54 9.27 2.87 6.46
C LEU A 54 10.69 3.04 7.03
N ILE A 55 10.86 2.49 8.22
CA ILE A 55 12.05 2.53 9.06
C ILE A 55 12.13 3.86 9.81
N ALA A 56 12.02 3.77 11.13
CA ALA A 56 12.21 4.88 12.03
C ALA A 56 12.97 4.42 13.27
N TYR A 57 13.80 5.31 13.82
CA TYR A 57 14.45 5.07 15.10
C TYR A 57 13.43 5.19 16.25
N ASP A 58 13.32 4.14 17.05
CA ASP A 58 12.58 4.13 18.31
C ASP A 58 13.49 4.59 19.45
N ASN A 59 13.20 5.76 20.02
CA ASN A 59 13.96 6.29 21.16
C ASN A 59 13.75 5.50 22.46
N VAL A 60 12.70 4.68 22.56
CA VAL A 60 12.42 3.84 23.73
C VAL A 60 13.19 2.53 23.63
N LEU A 61 13.13 1.86 22.48
CA LEU A 61 13.86 0.61 22.25
C LEU A 61 15.35 0.84 21.96
N GLN A 62 15.75 2.08 21.62
CA GLN A 62 17.08 2.43 21.14
C GLN A 62 17.49 1.60 19.93
N ASP A 63 16.52 1.35 19.05
CA ASP A 63 16.64 0.48 17.89
C ASP A 63 15.75 0.98 16.75
N TYR A 64 15.97 0.50 15.54
CA TYR A 64 15.13 0.80 14.38
C TYR A 64 13.95 -0.16 14.28
N VAL A 65 12.82 0.37 13.84
CA VAL A 65 11.61 -0.41 13.56
C VAL A 65 11.24 -0.18 12.10
N GLY A 66 11.20 -1.24 11.30
CA GLY A 66 10.64 -1.23 9.95
C GLY A 66 9.19 -1.70 10.00
N LEU A 67 9.00 -3.02 10.01
CA LEU A 67 7.74 -3.70 10.24
C LEU A 67 7.97 -4.93 11.13
N SER A 68 7.58 -4.83 12.41
CA SER A 68 7.88 -5.85 13.40
C SER A 68 6.62 -6.53 13.93
N LEU A 69 6.75 -7.82 14.26
CA LEU A 69 5.76 -8.61 14.98
C LEU A 69 6.34 -9.04 16.33
N GLY A 70 5.67 -8.72 17.43
CA GLY A 70 6.09 -9.12 18.77
C GLY A 70 5.80 -10.59 19.06
N GLY A 71 6.58 -11.23 19.93
CA GLY A 71 6.39 -12.63 20.35
C GLY A 71 7.63 -13.49 20.18
N ALA A 72 7.66 -14.69 20.77
CA ALA A 72 8.80 -15.60 20.63
C ALA A 72 8.90 -16.08 19.18
N ARG A 73 10.09 -15.95 18.56
CA ARG A 73 10.36 -16.22 17.13
C ARG A 73 9.70 -15.24 16.15
N SER A 74 9.12 -14.16 16.66
CA SER A 74 8.68 -13.02 15.86
C SER A 74 9.71 -11.90 15.98
N GLY A 75 9.78 -11.02 15.01
CA GLY A 75 10.79 -9.96 14.99
C GLY A 75 10.55 -8.98 13.86
N GLU A 76 11.63 -8.30 13.47
CA GLU A 76 11.64 -7.30 12.43
C GLU A 76 11.88 -7.92 11.05
N ALA A 77 11.06 -7.55 10.06
CA ALA A 77 11.06 -8.21 8.75
C ALA A 77 11.59 -7.37 7.59
N ILE A 78 12.13 -6.17 7.84
CA ILE A 78 12.56 -5.24 6.79
C ILE A 78 13.93 -4.60 7.08
N PHE A 79 14.22 -4.28 8.34
CA PHE A 79 15.45 -3.57 8.72
C PHE A 79 16.69 -4.49 8.86
N VAL A 80 16.53 -5.81 8.80
CA VAL A 80 17.65 -6.74 9.06
C VAL A 80 18.56 -6.85 7.83
N GLY A 81 19.83 -6.47 7.95
CA GLY A 81 20.78 -6.58 6.83
C GLY A 81 20.93 -5.28 6.04
N LEU A 82 20.29 -5.17 4.88
CA LEU A 82 20.33 -3.95 4.06
C LEU A 82 18.92 -3.41 3.85
N GLU A 83 18.73 -2.14 4.21
CA GLU A 83 17.40 -1.57 4.42
C GLU A 83 16.79 -1.09 3.09
N TYR A 84 16.07 -1.97 2.40
CA TYR A 84 15.57 -1.75 1.03
C TYR A 84 14.07 -1.47 0.93
N GLU A 85 13.45 -1.02 2.02
CA GLU A 85 12.10 -0.45 1.94
C GLU A 85 12.15 0.91 1.26
N ALA A 86 11.41 1.04 0.15
CA ALA A 86 11.38 2.28 -0.60
C ALA A 86 10.06 2.50 -1.33
N TRP A 87 9.78 3.77 -1.59
CA TRP A 87 8.75 4.18 -2.53
C TRP A 87 9.28 5.18 -3.55
N GLY A 88 8.62 5.21 -4.70
CA GLY A 88 8.90 6.18 -5.74
C GLY A 88 7.65 6.59 -6.49
N VAL A 89 7.69 7.78 -7.09
CA VAL A 89 6.64 8.33 -7.93
C VAL A 89 7.28 8.90 -9.19
N SER A 90 6.60 8.75 -10.32
CA SER A 90 6.96 9.47 -11.53
C SER A 90 5.74 10.09 -12.19
N ALA A 91 5.95 11.26 -12.80
CA ALA A 91 5.01 11.84 -13.75
C ALA A 91 5.75 12.78 -14.69
N SER A 92 5.31 12.85 -15.95
CA SER A 92 5.86 13.72 -16.98
C SER A 92 7.39 13.61 -17.10
N GLY A 93 7.90 12.38 -16.99
CA GLY A 93 9.35 12.08 -17.03
C GLY A 93 10.15 12.49 -15.79
N THR A 94 9.51 13.06 -14.76
CA THR A 94 10.15 13.42 -13.49
C THR A 94 9.97 12.29 -12.49
N VAL A 95 11.02 11.98 -11.74
CA VAL A 95 11.05 10.94 -10.71
C VAL A 95 11.39 11.54 -9.35
N ALA A 96 10.76 11.03 -8.30
CA ALA A 96 11.13 11.29 -6.91
C ALA A 96 10.80 10.08 -6.04
N GLY A 97 11.38 10.01 -4.86
CA GLY A 97 11.12 8.91 -3.95
C GLY A 97 11.97 8.98 -2.70
N ASP A 98 11.64 8.12 -1.74
CA ASP A 98 12.32 8.05 -0.46
C ASP A 98 12.55 6.59 -0.07
N SER A 99 13.63 6.40 0.66
CA SER A 99 14.04 5.16 1.31
C SER A 99 14.98 5.55 2.44
N TRP A 100 15.20 4.68 3.40
CA TRP A 100 16.14 4.97 4.48
C TRP A 100 17.59 5.09 3.99
N LEU A 101 18.10 4.08 3.28
CA LEU A 101 19.52 3.96 2.95
C LEU A 101 19.93 4.61 1.63
N SER A 102 19.08 4.57 0.59
CA SER A 102 19.43 5.02 -0.77
C SER A 102 18.30 5.78 -1.47
N PRO A 103 17.87 6.93 -0.91
CA PRO A 103 16.70 7.64 -1.43
C PRO A 103 16.97 8.17 -2.85
N LEU A 104 15.98 8.03 -3.74
CA LEU A 104 15.99 8.72 -5.03
C LEU A 104 16.06 10.25 -4.84
N GLY A 105 15.45 10.76 -3.77
CA GLY A 105 15.42 12.17 -3.45
C GLY A 105 14.39 12.93 -4.28
N ASN A 106 14.71 14.18 -4.62
CA ASN A 106 13.81 15.10 -5.34
C ASN A 106 12.46 15.33 -4.63
N LEU A 107 12.48 15.35 -3.30
CA LEU A 107 11.32 15.57 -2.45
C LEU A 107 11.54 16.76 -1.52
N ASN A 108 10.56 17.66 -1.48
CA ASN A 108 10.41 18.65 -0.42
C ASN A 108 9.38 18.14 0.58
N LEU A 109 9.76 18.03 1.86
CA LEU A 109 8.81 17.74 2.94
C LEU A 109 7.94 18.97 3.17
N LEU A 110 6.62 18.85 2.97
CA LEU A 110 5.66 19.91 3.24
C LEU A 110 5.17 19.84 4.68
N SER A 111 4.85 18.65 5.16
CA SER A 111 4.46 18.42 6.56
C SER A 111 4.67 16.97 6.96
N PHE A 112 5.04 16.76 8.21
CA PHE A 112 4.90 15.48 8.89
C PHE A 112 4.19 15.70 10.22
N THR A 113 3.13 14.92 10.48
CA THR A 113 2.40 14.96 11.74
C THR A 113 2.19 13.54 12.24
N ALA A 114 2.32 13.33 13.54
CA ALA A 114 2.13 12.03 14.15
C ALA A 114 1.35 12.15 15.46
N THR A 115 0.56 11.12 15.74
CA THR A 115 -0.04 10.81 17.03
C THR A 115 0.51 9.45 17.49
N PRO A 116 0.15 8.95 18.68
CA PRO A 116 0.57 7.61 19.09
C PRO A 116 0.11 6.47 18.16
N THR A 117 -0.90 6.70 17.32
CA THR A 117 -1.50 5.66 16.47
C THR A 117 -1.58 6.01 14.99
N THR A 118 -1.27 7.25 14.59
CA THR A 118 -1.35 7.68 13.20
C THR A 118 -0.16 8.53 12.81
N ALA A 119 0.22 8.51 11.53
CA ALA A 119 1.21 9.42 10.97
C ALA A 119 0.75 9.92 9.61
N THR A 120 1.05 11.16 9.27
CA THR A 120 0.77 11.73 7.96
C THR A 120 2.02 12.42 7.43
N SER A 121 2.54 11.92 6.31
CA SER A 121 3.59 12.57 5.54
C SER A 121 2.98 13.22 4.31
N VAL A 122 3.39 14.45 4.00
CA VAL A 122 3.02 15.15 2.77
C VAL A 122 4.30 15.71 2.16
N THR A 123 4.58 15.32 0.92
CA THR A 123 5.74 15.75 0.15
C THR A 123 5.32 16.34 -1.18
N SER A 124 6.15 17.23 -1.74
CA SER A 124 6.05 17.64 -3.14
C SER A 124 7.32 17.22 -3.87
N VAL A 125 7.18 16.95 -5.17
CA VAL A 125 8.34 16.64 -6.02
C VAL A 125 9.08 17.94 -6.34
N SER A 126 10.36 18.08 -5.96
CA SER A 126 11.05 19.37 -5.97
C SER A 126 11.15 19.98 -7.38
N SER A 127 11.39 19.17 -8.41
CA SER A 127 11.43 19.59 -9.81
C SER A 127 10.06 19.59 -10.52
N LEU A 128 9.00 19.12 -9.85
CA LEU A 128 7.62 19.11 -10.35
C LEU A 128 6.66 19.41 -9.18
N PRO A 129 6.70 20.62 -8.60
CA PRO A 129 6.07 20.91 -7.31
C PRO A 129 4.54 20.81 -7.30
N ASP A 130 3.92 20.81 -8.48
CA ASP A 130 2.48 20.54 -8.64
C ASP A 130 2.13 19.07 -8.33
N LEU A 131 3.08 18.13 -8.37
CA LEU A 131 2.88 16.76 -7.91
C LEU A 131 3.14 16.67 -6.41
N VAL A 132 2.05 16.45 -5.66
CA VAL A 132 2.08 16.21 -4.21
C VAL A 132 1.73 14.77 -3.92
N VAL A 133 2.53 14.14 -3.04
CA VAL A 133 2.32 12.79 -2.53
C VAL A 133 2.03 12.88 -1.04
N ALA A 134 0.92 12.28 -0.60
CA ALA A 134 0.59 12.15 0.80
C ALA A 134 0.39 10.68 1.19
N HIS A 135 0.96 10.31 2.33
CA HIS A 135 0.78 9.01 2.96
C HIS A 135 0.16 9.23 4.34
N HIS A 136 -1.03 8.68 4.57
CA HIS A 136 -1.68 8.69 5.88
C HIS A 136 -1.74 7.27 6.44
N PHE A 137 -0.98 7.02 7.50
CA PHE A 137 -0.87 5.75 8.20
C PHE A 137 -1.84 5.72 9.38
N SER A 138 -2.66 4.68 9.46
CA SER A 138 -3.59 4.46 10.58
C SER A 138 -3.89 2.96 10.77
N PRO A 139 -4.31 2.51 11.96
CA PRO A 139 -4.66 1.10 12.17
C PRO A 139 -5.94 0.77 11.39
N ALA A 140 -5.92 -0.33 10.63
CA ALA A 140 -7.06 -0.83 9.88
C ALA A 140 -7.72 -2.02 10.58
N VAL A 141 -6.90 -2.97 11.04
CA VAL A 141 -7.33 -4.18 11.74
C VAL A 141 -6.37 -4.45 12.89
N SER A 142 -6.87 -4.87 14.04
CA SER A 142 -6.03 -5.21 15.19
C SER A 142 -6.66 -6.32 16.00
N SER A 143 -5.86 -7.32 16.37
CA SER A 143 -6.23 -8.44 17.22
C SER A 143 -5.04 -8.91 18.04
N SER A 144 -5.25 -9.86 18.94
CA SER A 144 -4.14 -10.53 19.62
C SER A 144 -3.29 -11.41 18.69
N MET A 145 -3.77 -11.69 17.47
CA MET A 145 -3.11 -12.57 16.50
C MET A 145 -2.32 -11.84 15.43
N GLY A 146 -2.39 -10.50 15.41
CA GLY A 146 -1.80 -9.68 14.36
C GLY A 146 -2.55 -8.36 14.17
N ALA A 147 -2.01 -7.51 13.30
CA ALA A 147 -2.62 -6.24 12.94
C ALA A 147 -2.22 -5.79 11.53
N LEU A 148 -3.08 -4.96 10.94
CA LEU A 148 -2.85 -4.24 9.68
C LEU A 148 -2.95 -2.74 9.93
N TYR A 149 -2.03 -1.99 9.33
CA TYR A 149 -2.12 -0.56 9.10
C TYR A 149 -2.61 -0.31 7.67
N GLU A 150 -3.53 0.64 7.50
CA GLU A 150 -3.82 1.24 6.21
C GLU A 150 -2.88 2.44 6.00
N VAL A 151 -2.31 2.51 4.81
CA VAL A 151 -1.66 3.70 4.27
C VAL A 151 -2.52 4.24 3.15
N GLN A 152 -3.28 5.30 3.41
CA GLN A 152 -4.02 6.00 2.36
C GLN A 152 -3.03 6.86 1.58
N VAL A 153 -2.84 6.51 0.31
CA VAL A 153 -1.94 7.22 -0.59
C VAL A 153 -2.74 8.16 -1.48
N VAL A 154 -2.29 9.41 -1.54
CA VAL A 154 -2.87 10.44 -2.41
C VAL A 154 -1.78 11.00 -3.31
N LEU A 155 -1.98 10.88 -4.62
CA LEU A 155 -1.17 11.54 -5.64
C LEU A 155 -2.01 12.68 -6.21
N ALA A 156 -1.61 13.93 -5.97
CA ALA A 156 -2.40 15.11 -6.37
C ALA A 156 -1.63 15.95 -7.39
N ASN A 157 -2.35 16.41 -8.42
CA ASN A 157 -1.89 17.44 -9.33
C ASN A 157 -2.49 18.79 -8.88
N LEU A 158 -1.67 19.64 -8.26
CA LEU A 158 -2.07 20.97 -7.80
C LEU A 158 -2.01 22.04 -8.91
N SER A 159 -1.55 21.67 -10.10
CA SER A 159 -1.62 22.56 -11.26
C SER A 159 -3.07 22.84 -11.62
N ASN A 160 -3.37 24.08 -11.99
CA ASN A 160 -4.69 24.44 -12.52
C ASN A 160 -4.75 24.40 -14.06
N ILE A 161 -3.63 24.09 -14.72
CA ILE A 161 -3.50 24.17 -16.18
C ILE A 161 -2.83 22.95 -16.80
N ASN A 162 -1.78 22.40 -16.19
CA ASN A 162 -0.98 21.36 -16.81
C ASN A 162 -1.38 19.98 -16.27
N PRO A 163 -1.72 19.01 -17.14
CA PRO A 163 -1.86 17.62 -16.69
C PRO A 163 -0.49 17.06 -16.29
N LEU A 164 -0.51 16.11 -15.36
CA LEU A 164 0.61 15.20 -15.13
C LEU A 164 0.41 14.00 -16.04
N THR A 165 1.44 13.62 -16.79
CA THR A 165 1.35 12.51 -17.75
C THR A 165 2.05 11.27 -17.21
N ASP A 166 1.58 10.08 -17.57
CA ASP A 166 2.19 8.80 -17.16
C ASP A 166 2.51 8.73 -15.65
N LEU A 167 1.48 8.96 -14.83
CA LEU A 167 1.59 8.89 -13.37
C LEU A 167 1.80 7.43 -12.94
N ARG A 168 2.92 7.19 -12.26
CA ARG A 168 3.28 5.88 -11.71
C ARG A 168 3.70 5.99 -10.26
N TYR A 169 3.54 4.90 -9.54
CA TYR A 169 3.96 4.76 -8.16
C TYR A 169 4.58 3.39 -7.93
N VAL A 170 5.70 3.34 -7.24
CA VAL A 170 6.37 2.10 -6.86
C VAL A 170 6.35 1.96 -5.35
N ARG A 171 6.12 0.73 -4.90
CA ARG A 171 6.54 0.28 -3.57
C ARG A 171 7.40 -0.96 -3.71
N VAL A 172 8.53 -0.97 -3.03
CA VAL A 172 9.44 -2.11 -2.97
C VAL A 172 9.79 -2.38 -1.52
N VAL A 173 9.82 -3.66 -1.18
CA VAL A 173 10.15 -4.16 0.16
C VAL A 173 11.07 -5.34 -0.03
N ASP A 174 12.19 -5.34 0.67
CA ASP A 174 13.01 -6.52 0.89
C ASP A 174 12.56 -7.19 2.17
N TRP A 175 12.36 -8.50 2.12
CA TRP A 175 11.80 -9.24 3.24
C TRP A 175 12.90 -10.02 3.93
N ASP A 176 13.04 -9.81 5.23
CA ASP A 176 13.98 -10.53 6.10
C ASP A 176 13.20 -11.21 7.23
N VAL A 177 12.34 -12.17 6.89
CA VAL A 177 11.31 -12.63 7.83
C VAL A 177 11.92 -13.55 8.91
N PRO A 178 11.81 -13.20 10.20
CA PRO A 178 12.31 -14.07 11.26
C PRO A 178 11.49 -15.36 11.40
N PRO A 179 12.12 -16.47 11.83
CA PRO A 179 13.51 -16.60 12.30
C PRO A 179 14.49 -17.08 11.22
N ALA A 180 14.16 -16.86 9.94
CA ALA A 180 14.93 -17.36 8.79
C ALA A 180 15.21 -16.19 7.83
N GLU A 181 15.76 -15.11 8.38
CA GLU A 181 16.10 -13.90 7.62
C GLU A 181 17.01 -14.26 6.42
N PHE A 182 16.81 -13.58 5.29
CA PHE A 182 17.42 -13.85 3.98
C PHE A 182 16.99 -15.20 3.35
N SER A 183 15.89 -15.79 3.83
CA SER A 183 15.37 -17.07 3.36
C SER A 183 13.86 -17.15 3.52
N GLU A 184 13.15 -16.43 2.66
CA GLU A 184 11.71 -16.24 2.74
C GLU A 184 10.98 -17.01 1.64
N TYR A 185 9.74 -17.40 1.94
CA TYR A 185 8.72 -17.70 0.95
C TYR A 185 7.85 -16.48 0.74
N ILE A 186 7.52 -16.19 -0.52
CA ILE A 186 6.60 -15.11 -0.89
C ILE A 186 5.41 -15.65 -1.66
N THR A 187 4.23 -15.15 -1.30
CA THR A 187 2.98 -15.45 -1.99
C THR A 187 2.45 -14.16 -2.58
N VAL A 188 2.17 -14.13 -3.88
CA VAL A 188 1.53 -12.99 -4.56
C VAL A 188 0.16 -13.43 -5.05
N GLY A 189 -0.88 -12.68 -4.70
CA GLY A 189 -2.26 -13.00 -5.06
C GLY A 189 -3.07 -11.77 -5.48
N GLY A 190 -4.22 -12.03 -6.12
CA GLY A 190 -5.16 -10.99 -6.55
C GLY A 190 -4.89 -10.41 -7.94
N LEU A 191 -3.93 -10.95 -8.68
CA LEU A 191 -3.67 -10.57 -10.07
C LEU A 191 -4.64 -11.27 -11.04
N PRO A 192 -4.99 -10.64 -12.19
CA PRO A 192 -4.56 -9.30 -12.62
C PRO A 192 -5.36 -8.17 -11.96
N ALA A 193 -4.74 -6.99 -11.87
CA ALA A 193 -5.39 -5.74 -11.47
C ALA A 193 -5.01 -4.62 -12.46
N SER A 194 -5.98 -3.79 -12.85
CA SER A 194 -5.85 -2.94 -14.04
C SER A 194 -4.77 -1.86 -13.92
N ASN A 195 -4.44 -1.40 -12.71
CA ASN A 195 -3.39 -0.40 -12.48
C ASN A 195 -2.10 -1.01 -11.95
N VAL A 196 -1.97 -2.34 -11.89
CA VAL A 196 -0.72 -3.02 -11.54
C VAL A 196 0.01 -3.36 -12.83
N ALA A 197 1.08 -2.62 -13.13
CA ALA A 197 1.87 -2.79 -14.35
C ALA A 197 2.94 -3.87 -14.21
N LEU A 198 3.57 -3.94 -13.03
CA LEU A 198 4.62 -4.91 -12.74
C LEU A 198 4.58 -5.37 -11.28
N VAL A 199 4.68 -6.68 -11.07
CA VAL A 199 4.94 -7.34 -9.80
C VAL A 199 6.02 -8.39 -9.99
N HIS A 200 7.05 -8.36 -9.15
CA HIS A 200 8.06 -9.42 -9.06
C HIS A 200 8.72 -9.45 -7.68
N ASN A 201 9.57 -10.45 -7.43
CA ASN A 201 10.18 -10.72 -6.12
C ASN A 201 11.50 -10.00 -5.82
N ASN A 202 11.80 -8.91 -6.53
CA ASN A 202 13.11 -8.27 -6.38
C ASN A 202 12.99 -7.09 -5.42
N GLY A 203 13.18 -7.36 -4.13
CA GLY A 203 13.20 -6.36 -3.06
C GLY A 203 14.37 -5.38 -3.19
N PHE A 204 15.44 -5.76 -3.90
CA PHE A 204 16.62 -4.92 -4.15
C PHE A 204 16.48 -4.01 -5.37
N ALA A 205 15.34 -4.06 -6.07
CA ALA A 205 15.11 -3.23 -7.23
C ALA A 205 14.99 -1.75 -6.85
N THR A 206 15.43 -0.86 -7.73
CA THR A 206 15.27 0.59 -7.54
C THR A 206 13.79 0.97 -7.42
N SER A 207 13.46 1.94 -6.57
CA SER A 207 12.11 2.49 -6.49
C SER A 207 11.78 3.46 -7.64
N ASP A 208 12.68 3.68 -8.60
CA ASP A 208 12.44 4.53 -9.77
C ASP A 208 11.39 3.89 -10.70
N PRO A 209 10.19 4.49 -10.88
CA PRO A 209 9.13 3.90 -11.71
C PRO A 209 9.39 3.90 -13.22
N LEU A 210 10.44 4.59 -13.68
CA LEU A 210 10.84 4.67 -15.09
C LEU A 210 11.98 3.72 -15.44
N VAL A 211 12.66 3.13 -14.46
CA VAL A 211 13.73 2.16 -14.68
C VAL A 211 13.13 0.76 -14.87
N SER A 212 13.57 0.08 -15.92
CA SER A 212 13.21 -1.33 -16.11
C SER A 212 13.91 -2.19 -15.07
N THR A 213 13.13 -2.99 -14.35
CA THR A 213 13.60 -3.95 -13.35
C THR A 213 13.25 -5.37 -13.78
N SER A 214 13.79 -6.36 -13.08
CA SER A 214 13.49 -7.77 -13.34
C SER A 214 13.47 -8.57 -12.05
N ALA A 215 12.81 -9.72 -12.12
CA ALA A 215 12.67 -10.63 -11.00
C ALA A 215 14.01 -11.29 -10.63
N ILE A 216 14.14 -11.73 -9.38
CA ILE A 216 15.27 -12.55 -8.94
C ILE A 216 14.99 -14.00 -9.34
N GLY A 217 15.95 -14.60 -10.05
CA GLY A 217 15.85 -15.98 -10.50
C GLY A 217 14.78 -16.17 -11.57
N THR A 218 13.96 -17.21 -11.42
CA THR A 218 12.93 -17.60 -12.41
C THR A 218 11.52 -17.20 -11.98
N PHE A 219 11.38 -16.23 -11.08
CA PHE A 219 10.06 -15.81 -10.58
C PHE A 219 9.20 -15.29 -11.75
N PRO A 220 7.97 -15.81 -11.93
CA PRO A 220 7.09 -15.40 -13.02
C PRO A 220 6.44 -14.05 -12.67
N ALA A 221 6.98 -12.96 -13.21
CA ALA A 221 6.42 -11.62 -13.01
C ALA A 221 4.94 -11.54 -13.41
N ASN A 222 4.17 -10.68 -12.72
CA ASN A 222 2.73 -10.47 -12.97
C ASN A 222 1.85 -11.74 -12.88
N THR A 223 2.30 -12.74 -12.12
CA THR A 223 1.57 -14.00 -11.97
C THR A 223 1.28 -14.24 -10.50
N ASN A 224 0.10 -14.80 -10.19
CA ASN A 224 -0.18 -15.27 -8.84
C ASN A 224 0.73 -16.46 -8.54
N VAL A 225 1.43 -16.42 -7.41
CA VAL A 225 2.31 -17.49 -6.94
C VAL A 225 2.03 -17.76 -5.48
N SER A 226 2.23 -19.00 -5.07
CA SER A 226 2.16 -19.43 -3.67
C SER A 226 3.53 -19.93 -3.26
N ASP A 227 4.00 -19.48 -2.11
CA ASP A 227 5.20 -19.94 -1.42
C ASP A 227 6.40 -20.05 -2.35
N TRP A 228 6.65 -19.00 -3.13
CA TRP A 228 7.81 -18.96 -4.00
C TRP A 228 9.07 -18.72 -3.17
N GLY A 229 10.02 -19.65 -3.21
CA GLY A 229 11.21 -19.61 -2.36
C GLY A 229 11.73 -21.01 -2.03
N PRO A 230 12.56 -21.15 -0.99
CA PRO A 230 13.05 -20.08 -0.13
C PRO A 230 14.21 -19.33 -0.80
N ARG A 231 14.29 -18.01 -0.59
CA ARG A 231 15.39 -17.17 -1.08
C ARG A 231 15.37 -15.82 -0.37
N ASP A 232 16.54 -15.20 -0.25
CA ASP A 232 16.70 -13.76 0.00
C ASP A 232 16.01 -12.95 -1.11
N GLN A 233 14.82 -12.43 -0.80
CA GLN A 233 13.95 -11.83 -1.80
C GLN A 233 12.93 -10.91 -1.15
N GLY A 234 12.23 -10.16 -1.99
CA GLY A 234 11.25 -9.20 -1.53
C GLY A 234 10.00 -9.20 -2.39
N VAL A 235 9.39 -8.03 -2.49
CA VAL A 235 8.35 -7.76 -3.47
C VAL A 235 8.49 -6.35 -4.02
N TYR A 236 8.21 -6.21 -5.30
CA TYR A 236 8.17 -4.96 -6.03
C TYR A 236 6.80 -4.81 -6.67
N PHE A 237 6.13 -3.68 -6.46
CA PHE A 237 4.89 -3.31 -7.13
C PHE A 237 5.08 -1.98 -7.86
N LEU A 238 4.89 -1.99 -9.18
CA LEU A 238 4.72 -0.79 -10.00
C LEU A 238 3.25 -0.62 -10.35
N LEU A 239 2.69 0.49 -9.87
CA LEU A 239 1.36 0.96 -10.21
C LEU A 239 1.44 2.00 -11.33
N GLN A 240 0.55 1.91 -12.32
CA GLN A 240 0.46 2.86 -13.43
C GLN A 240 -0.98 3.34 -13.58
N PHE A 241 -1.18 4.66 -13.53
CA PHE A 241 -2.49 5.28 -13.48
C PHE A 241 -2.83 6.14 -14.71
N GLY A 242 -1.90 6.25 -15.66
CA GLY A 242 -2.06 7.11 -16.83
C GLY A 242 -1.97 8.60 -16.47
N ASP A 243 -2.69 9.44 -17.19
CA ASP A 243 -2.62 10.89 -16.99
C ASP A 243 -3.51 11.36 -15.83
N LEU A 244 -3.05 12.36 -15.09
CA LEU A 244 -3.77 13.02 -14.02
C LEU A 244 -4.04 14.49 -14.39
N ALA A 245 -5.31 14.80 -14.63
CA ALA A 245 -5.76 16.13 -15.03
C ALA A 245 -5.39 17.23 -14.01
N PRO A 246 -5.35 18.51 -14.42
CA PRO A 246 -5.16 19.64 -13.51
C PRO A 246 -6.19 19.63 -12.37
N GLY A 247 -5.75 19.81 -11.13
CA GLY A 247 -6.58 19.82 -9.93
C GLY A 247 -7.11 18.44 -9.51
N ALA A 248 -6.78 17.36 -10.23
CA ALA A 248 -7.24 16.02 -9.93
C ALA A 248 -6.33 15.31 -8.92
N MET A 249 -6.86 14.23 -8.33
CA MET A 249 -6.13 13.37 -7.40
C MET A 249 -6.41 11.90 -7.71
N LYS A 250 -5.37 11.07 -7.57
CA LYS A 250 -5.49 9.61 -7.52
C LYS A 250 -5.33 9.15 -6.08
N ARG A 251 -6.23 8.26 -5.66
CA ARG A 251 -6.25 7.67 -4.31
C ARG A 251 -6.25 6.16 -4.42
N PHE A 252 -5.49 5.52 -3.56
CA PHE A 252 -5.51 4.08 -3.33
C PHE A 252 -5.03 3.82 -1.90
N SER A 253 -5.31 2.63 -1.38
CA SER A 253 -4.84 2.21 -0.06
C SER A 253 -3.77 1.16 -0.22
N MET A 254 -2.72 1.27 0.58
CA MET A 254 -1.79 0.18 0.84
C MET A 254 -2.04 -0.36 2.24
N PHE A 255 -1.66 -1.60 2.49
CA PHE A 255 -1.73 -2.20 3.82
C PHE A 255 -0.40 -2.83 4.18
N TYR A 256 0.10 -2.50 5.37
CA TYR A 256 1.25 -3.14 5.99
C TYR A 256 0.81 -3.84 7.25
N GLY A 257 1.38 -5.01 7.53
CA GLY A 257 1.16 -5.63 8.82
C GLY A 257 1.70 -7.03 8.90
N ALA A 258 1.32 -7.72 9.96
CA ALA A 258 1.73 -9.09 10.20
C ALA A 258 0.71 -9.84 11.04
N ALA A 259 0.75 -11.16 10.93
CA ALA A 259 -0.03 -12.09 11.73
C ALA A 259 0.83 -13.28 12.15
N TYR A 260 0.45 -13.99 13.22
CA TYR A 260 1.15 -15.21 13.65
C TYR A 260 0.93 -16.42 12.71
N ASP A 261 -0.06 -16.33 11.82
CA ASP A 261 -0.35 -17.35 10.81
C ASP A 261 -1.00 -16.75 9.56
N GLU A 262 -0.90 -17.48 8.46
CA GLU A 262 -1.40 -17.04 7.15
C GLU A 262 -2.92 -16.91 7.11
N ALA A 263 -3.64 -17.81 7.79
CA ALA A 263 -5.10 -17.78 7.82
C ALA A 263 -5.62 -16.47 8.42
N THR A 264 -4.99 -16.02 9.50
CA THR A 264 -5.26 -14.74 10.13
C THR A 264 -4.89 -13.58 9.19
N ALA A 265 -3.72 -13.63 8.54
CA ALA A 265 -3.32 -12.62 7.55
C ALA A 265 -4.37 -12.47 6.43
N MET A 266 -4.81 -13.59 5.86
CA MET A 266 -5.84 -13.63 4.80
C MET A 266 -7.20 -13.13 5.28
N SER A 267 -7.59 -13.45 6.52
CA SER A 267 -8.81 -12.90 7.12
C SER A 267 -8.75 -11.39 7.27
N MET A 268 -7.59 -10.83 7.69
CA MET A 268 -7.42 -9.39 7.80
C MET A 268 -7.48 -8.71 6.43
N LEU A 269 -6.81 -9.27 5.41
CA LEU A 269 -6.87 -8.78 4.03
C LEU A 269 -8.27 -8.79 3.43
N THR A 270 -9.03 -9.85 3.70
CA THR A 270 -10.44 -9.96 3.31
C THR A 270 -11.29 -8.88 3.98
N SER A 271 -11.07 -8.63 5.28
CA SER A 271 -11.86 -7.65 6.04
C SER A 271 -11.69 -6.20 5.55
N VAL A 272 -10.53 -5.86 4.98
CA VAL A 272 -10.27 -4.53 4.39
C VAL A 272 -10.64 -4.46 2.91
N GLY A 273 -10.99 -5.59 2.29
CA GLY A 273 -11.26 -5.70 0.86
C GLY A 273 -10.01 -5.39 0.02
N ALA A 274 -8.86 -5.93 0.41
CA ALA A 274 -7.65 -5.83 -0.40
C ALA A 274 -7.88 -6.47 -1.77
N GLU A 275 -7.27 -5.94 -2.82
CA GLU A 275 -7.41 -6.40 -4.20
C GLU A 275 -6.22 -7.23 -4.66
N VAL A 276 -5.01 -6.80 -4.31
CA VAL A 276 -3.75 -7.46 -4.66
C VAL A 276 -2.86 -7.47 -3.42
N TYR A 277 -2.11 -8.54 -3.20
CA TYR A 277 -1.29 -8.69 -2.00
C TYR A 277 -0.02 -9.47 -2.27
N SER A 278 0.94 -9.27 -1.37
CA SER A 278 2.11 -10.10 -1.15
C SER A 278 2.13 -10.51 0.33
N LEU A 279 2.35 -11.79 0.57
CA LEU A 279 2.70 -12.33 1.87
C LEU A 279 4.18 -12.71 1.87
N ALA A 280 4.81 -12.62 3.04
CA ALA A 280 6.15 -13.13 3.27
C ALA A 280 6.18 -13.98 4.55
N GLN A 281 6.84 -15.13 4.48
CA GLN A 281 6.94 -16.12 5.55
C GLN A 281 8.36 -16.66 5.64
N PRO A 282 8.82 -17.07 6.83
CA PRO A 282 10.17 -17.62 7.00
C PRO A 282 10.26 -19.05 6.43
N ASP A 283 11.45 -19.45 5.97
CA ASP A 283 11.70 -20.85 5.59
C ASP A 283 11.43 -21.82 6.76
N GLY A 284 10.95 -23.02 6.42
CA GLY A 284 10.64 -24.06 7.39
C GLY A 284 9.36 -23.83 8.21
N SER A 285 8.58 -22.78 7.94
CA SER A 285 7.29 -22.55 8.62
C SER A 285 6.23 -21.91 7.69
N PRO A 286 5.68 -22.65 6.72
CA PRO A 286 4.62 -22.19 5.81
C PRO A 286 3.27 -21.90 6.48
N THR A 287 3.16 -22.09 7.81
CA THR A 287 2.02 -21.65 8.63
C THR A 287 2.45 -20.70 9.75
N GLY A 288 3.67 -20.15 9.66
CA GLY A 288 4.26 -19.28 10.67
C GLY A 288 3.90 -17.82 10.48
N ASN A 289 4.67 -16.97 11.16
CA ASN A 289 4.55 -15.52 11.07
C ASN A 289 4.47 -15.08 9.60
N THR A 290 3.41 -14.35 9.28
CA THR A 290 3.08 -13.94 7.93
C THR A 290 3.05 -12.42 7.88
N PHE A 291 3.99 -11.83 7.15
CA PHE A 291 4.09 -10.39 6.91
C PHE A 291 3.35 -10.03 5.62
N ILE A 292 2.80 -8.83 5.58
CA ILE A 292 1.77 -8.44 4.63
C ILE A 292 2.13 -7.10 3.99
N LEU A 293 2.11 -7.07 2.66
CA LEU A 293 1.93 -5.86 1.85
C LEU A 293 0.73 -6.06 0.93
N ALA A 294 -0.25 -5.17 0.94
CA ALA A 294 -1.39 -5.27 0.03
C ALA A 294 -1.89 -3.92 -0.48
N PHE A 295 -2.76 -3.96 -1.49
CA PHE A 295 -3.29 -2.78 -2.17
C PHE A 295 -4.80 -2.88 -2.38
N LYS A 296 -5.48 -1.74 -2.35
CA LYS A 296 -6.90 -1.56 -2.69
C LYS A 296 -7.09 -0.29 -3.51
N GLY A 297 -8.04 -0.28 -4.43
CA GLY A 297 -8.25 0.83 -5.36
C GLY A 297 -7.25 0.83 -6.52
N VAL A 298 -6.64 -0.31 -6.81
CA VAL A 298 -5.69 -0.52 -7.91
C VAL A 298 -6.33 -1.25 -9.09
N GLY A 299 -7.64 -1.51 -9.03
CA GLY A 299 -8.42 -2.07 -10.13
C GLY A 299 -8.34 -3.59 -10.21
N GLY A 300 -8.10 -4.25 -9.07
CA GLY A 300 -8.31 -5.70 -8.92
C GLY A 300 -9.71 -6.00 -8.38
N THR A 301 -9.96 -7.28 -8.10
CA THR A 301 -11.21 -7.71 -7.44
C THR A 301 -10.96 -7.82 -5.94
N PRO A 302 -11.77 -7.18 -5.07
CA PRO A 302 -11.61 -7.31 -3.64
C PRO A 302 -11.66 -8.78 -3.18
N LEU A 303 -10.78 -9.13 -2.26
CA LEU A 303 -10.82 -10.42 -1.56
C LEU A 303 -12.15 -10.56 -0.82
N GLY A 304 -12.77 -11.74 -0.93
CA GLY A 304 -14.09 -12.02 -0.35
C GLY A 304 -15.29 -11.66 -1.25
N ASP A 305 -15.11 -10.82 -2.27
CA ASP A 305 -16.17 -10.44 -3.22
C ASP A 305 -16.24 -11.37 -4.45
N GLN A 306 -15.59 -12.54 -4.39
CA GLN A 306 -15.75 -13.54 -5.44
C GLN A 306 -17.23 -13.95 -5.52
N PRO A 307 -17.87 -13.90 -6.70
CA PRO A 307 -19.26 -14.32 -6.83
C PRO A 307 -19.37 -15.75 -6.29
N VAL A 308 -20.30 -15.97 -5.38
CA VAL A 308 -20.63 -17.31 -4.89
C VAL A 308 -21.21 -18.06 -6.09
N ILE A 309 -20.35 -18.71 -6.88
CA ILE A 309 -20.78 -19.64 -7.91
C ILE A 309 -21.35 -20.82 -7.11
N PRO A 310 -22.66 -21.10 -7.15
CA PRO A 310 -23.17 -22.29 -6.48
C PRO A 310 -22.43 -23.47 -7.07
N GLU A 311 -21.69 -24.20 -6.23
CA GLU A 311 -20.96 -25.37 -6.68
C GLU A 311 -21.89 -26.29 -7.50
N PRO A 312 -21.39 -27.03 -8.50
CA PRO A 312 -22.21 -27.92 -9.32
C PRO A 312 -23.12 -28.86 -8.49
N GLY A 313 -22.71 -29.19 -7.27
CA GLY A 313 -23.50 -29.96 -6.30
C GLY A 313 -24.79 -29.26 -5.83
N THR A 314 -24.82 -27.93 -5.75
CA THR A 314 -26.01 -27.14 -5.35
C THR A 314 -27.09 -27.17 -6.43
N TRP A 315 -26.70 -27.19 -7.70
CA TRP A 315 -27.64 -27.42 -8.82
C TRP A 315 -28.14 -28.86 -8.87
N ALA A 316 -27.27 -29.84 -8.63
CA ALA A 316 -27.66 -31.25 -8.57
C ALA A 316 -28.64 -31.52 -7.40
N LEU A 317 -28.47 -30.87 -6.25
CA LEU A 317 -29.39 -30.95 -5.11
C LEU A 317 -30.74 -30.25 -5.38
N MET A 318 -30.73 -29.08 -6.02
CA MET A 318 -31.99 -28.41 -6.42
C MET A 318 -32.76 -29.20 -7.49
N LEU A 319 -32.07 -29.75 -8.50
CA LEU A 319 -32.71 -30.51 -9.58
C LEU A 319 -33.18 -31.90 -9.11
N SER A 320 -32.44 -32.55 -8.19
CA SER A 320 -32.86 -33.81 -7.58
C SER A 320 -34.00 -33.65 -6.57
N GLY A 321 -34.23 -32.46 -6.02
CA GLY A 321 -35.41 -32.16 -5.18
C GLY A 321 -36.72 -32.06 -5.97
N ILE A 322 -36.66 -31.68 -7.25
CA ILE A 322 -37.85 -31.50 -8.11
C ILE A 322 -38.26 -32.81 -8.81
N ALA A 323 -37.30 -33.69 -9.13
CA ALA A 323 -37.56 -34.94 -9.84
C ALA A 323 -38.57 -35.89 -9.16
N PRO A 324 -38.57 -36.09 -7.82
CA PRO A 324 -39.53 -36.94 -7.12
C PRO A 324 -40.95 -36.34 -7.10
N VAL A 325 -41.06 -35.01 -7.10
CA VAL A 325 -42.33 -34.28 -7.05
C VAL A 325 -43.04 -34.37 -8.41
N VAL A 326 -42.31 -34.19 -9.52
CA VAL A 326 -42.85 -34.34 -10.88
C VAL A 326 -43.24 -35.81 -11.16
N TRP A 327 -42.47 -36.77 -10.64
CA TRP A 327 -42.79 -38.19 -10.79
C TRP A 327 -44.04 -38.61 -10.00
N ARG A 328 -44.27 -38.04 -8.80
CA ARG A 328 -45.50 -38.28 -8.03
C ARG A 328 -46.74 -37.63 -8.67
N LEU A 329 -46.60 -36.45 -9.29
CA LEU A 329 -47.72 -35.78 -9.97
C LEU A 329 -48.14 -36.50 -11.26
N ARG A 330 -47.24 -37.22 -11.93
CA ARG A 330 -47.57 -38.04 -13.12
C ARG A 330 -48.24 -39.38 -12.81
N ARG A 331 -48.21 -39.87 -11.58
CA ARG A 331 -48.86 -41.13 -11.19
C ARG A 331 -50.29 -40.97 -10.69
N ASN A 332 -50.73 -39.75 -10.44
CA ASN A 332 -52.06 -39.43 -9.92
C ASN A 332 -52.94 -38.68 -10.94
N ALA A 333 -52.61 -38.76 -12.23
CA ALA A 333 -53.40 -38.25 -13.35
C ALA A 333 -53.78 -39.40 -14.29
#